data_AF-A0A2I0T1H6-F1
#
_entry.id   AF-A0A2I0T1H6-F1
#
_cell.length_a   1.000
_cell.length_b   1.000
_cell.length_c   1.000
_cell.angle_alpha   90.00
_cell.angle_beta   90.00
_cell.angle_gamma   90.00
#
_symmetry.space_group_name_H-M   'P 1'
#
loop_
_entity.id
_entity.type
_entity.pdbx_description
1 polymer ?
#
loop_
_entity_poly.entity_id
_entity_poly.type
_entity_poly.pdbx_seq_one_letter_code
_entity_poly.pdbx_strand_id
1 'polypeptide(L)' 'MAYAVQRQWGKFGRDYLHAWDEEFGTSCMGSIKLAMKFNTKEEADQAAAKAQRDCKGFDGQPARCIFSAVSV' A
#
# COMPACT_ATOMS: atom_id res chain seq x y z
N MET A 1 -15.85 8.40 6.02
CA MET A 1 -14.75 7.64 6.66
C MET A 1 -13.62 7.60 5.67
N ALA A 2 -12.37 7.81 6.10
CA ALA A 2 -11.23 7.70 5.19
C ALA A 2 -10.67 6.28 5.27
N TYR A 3 -10.12 5.81 4.16
CA TYR A 3 -9.44 4.52 4.08
C TYR A 3 -8.01 4.73 3.61
N ALA A 4 -7.10 3.87 4.05
CA ALA A 4 -5.71 3.84 3.60
C ALA A 4 -5.36 2.41 3.18
N VAL A 5 -4.31 2.25 2.39
CA VAL A 5 -3.77 0.92 2.06
C VAL A 5 -2.60 0.64 2.99
N GLN A 6 -2.71 -0.43 3.78
CA GLN A 6 -1.63 -0.92 4.61
C GLN A 6 -0.88 -2.03 3.89
N ARG A 7 0.45 -1.92 3.84
CA ARG A 7 1.38 -2.97 3.44
C ARG A 7 1.90 -3.67 4.69
N GLN A 8 1.65 -4.97 4.81
CA GLN A 8 2.27 -5.81 5.82
C GLN A 8 3.44 -6.58 5.22
N TRP A 9 4.64 -6.37 5.76
CA TRP A 9 5.84 -7.12 5.37
C TRP A 9 6.45 -7.82 6.59
N GLY A 10 6.58 -9.14 6.50
CA GLY A 10 7.01 -9.98 7.63
C GLY A 10 6.01 -9.99 8.80
N LYS A 11 6.51 -10.38 9.99
CA LYS A 11 5.67 -10.58 11.19
C LYS A 11 5.23 -9.28 11.86
N PHE A 12 6.03 -8.22 11.73
CA PHE A 12 5.82 -6.96 12.47
C PHE A 12 5.89 -5.70 11.59
N GLY A 13 6.37 -5.79 10.35
CA GLY A 13 6.50 -4.63 9.47
C GLY A 13 5.14 -4.19 8.95
N ARG A 14 4.80 -2.92 9.20
CA ARG A 14 3.61 -2.26 8.66
C ARG A 14 4.01 -0.92 8.07
N ASP A 15 3.74 -0.75 6.80
CA ASP A 15 3.81 0.53 6.12
C ASP A 15 2.45 0.84 5.51
N TYR A 16 2.30 2.06 5.04
CA TYR A 16 1.11 2.54 4.36
C TYR A 16 1.49 3.07 3.00
N LEU A 17 0.66 2.81 2.00
CA LEU A 17 0.82 3.38 0.68
C LEU A 17 0.78 4.91 0.80
N HIS A 18 1.87 5.58 0.42
CA HIS A 18 2.01 7.02 0.44
C HIS A 18 1.67 7.64 -0.91
N ALA A 19 2.20 7.08 -1.99
CA ALA A 19 2.03 7.60 -3.34
C ALA A 19 2.16 6.49 -4.39
N TRP A 20 1.62 6.78 -5.57
CA TRP A 20 1.76 6.00 -6.79
C TRP A 20 2.50 6.81 -7.83
N ASP A 21 3.52 6.20 -8.41
CA ASP A 21 4.23 6.75 -9.55
C ASP A 21 4.22 5.71 -10.68
N GLU A 22 3.88 6.12 -11.90
CA GLU A 22 3.81 5.20 -13.06
C GLU A 22 5.20 4.77 -13.54
N GLU A 23 6.23 5.57 -13.27
CA GLU A 23 7.62 5.34 -13.66
C GLU A 23 8.40 4.60 -12.57
N PHE A 24 8.18 4.97 -11.30
CA PHE A 24 8.93 4.44 -10.15
C PHE A 24 8.16 3.42 -9.29
N GLY A 25 6.85 3.25 -9.52
CA GLY A 25 6.02 2.25 -8.85
C GLY A 25 5.37 2.72 -7.53
N THR A 26 5.18 1.79 -6.60
CA THR A 26 4.48 2.06 -5.32
C THR A 26 5.43 2.54 -4.23
N SER A 27 5.13 3.70 -3.65
CA SER A 27 5.86 4.22 -2.48
C SER A 27 5.07 3.96 -1.20
N CYS A 28 5.72 3.34 -0.21
CA CYS A 28 5.15 3.05 1.10
C CYS A 28 5.93 3.77 2.21
N MET A 29 5.25 4.22 3.26
CA MET A 29 5.83 4.89 4.43
C MET A 29 5.31 4.28 5.74
N GLY A 30 6.15 4.23 6.77
CA GLY A 30 5.78 3.74 8.10
C GLY A 30 4.81 4.63 8.89
N SER A 31 4.22 5.66 8.26
CA SER A 31 3.32 6.62 8.92
C SER A 31 1.98 6.71 8.21
N ILE A 32 0.92 6.35 8.92
CA ILE A 32 -0.46 6.42 8.44
C ILE A 32 -0.91 7.87 8.14
N LYS A 33 -0.28 8.87 8.77
CA LYS A 33 -0.58 10.29 8.54
C LYS A 33 -0.17 10.77 7.15
N LEU A 34 0.83 10.11 6.57
CA LEU A 34 1.33 10.37 5.23
C LEU A 34 0.72 9.41 4.21
N ALA A 35 -0.19 8.51 4.63
CA ALA A 35 -0.81 7.58 3.70
C ALA A 35 -1.71 8.31 2.69
N MET A 36 -1.75 7.78 1.48
CA MET A 36 -2.78 8.10 0.50
C MET A 36 -4.14 7.70 1.07
N LYS A 37 -5.08 8.65 1.09
CA LYS A 37 -6.42 8.45 1.63
C LYS A 37 -7.43 8.27 0.50
N PHE A 38 -8.35 7.34 0.73
CA PHE A 38 -9.47 7.01 -0.15
C PHE A 38 -10.78 7.31 0.56
N ASN A 39 -11.82 7.65 -0.21
CA ASN A 39 -13.11 8.03 0.35
C ASN A 39 -13.98 6.81 0.65
N THR A 40 -13.78 5.73 -0.12
CA THR A 40 -14.50 4.48 0.03
C THR A 40 -13.55 3.31 0.27
N LYS A 41 -14.10 2.22 0.81
CA LYS A 41 -13.36 0.99 1.00
C LYS A 41 -13.02 0.35 -0.34
N GLU A 42 -13.95 0.37 -1.30
CA GLU A 42 -13.74 -0.18 -2.63
C GLU A 42 -12.57 0.47 -3.36
N GLU A 43 -12.43 1.80 -3.27
CA GLU A 43 -11.30 2.54 -3.85
C GLU A 43 -9.96 2.08 -3.23
N ALA A 44 -9.92 1.94 -1.90
CA ALA A 44 -8.75 1.47 -1.20
C ALA A 44 -8.43 0.01 -1.53
N ASP A 45 -9.43 -0.86 -1.68
CA ASP A 45 -9.24 -2.27 -2.04
C ASP A 45 -8.72 -2.40 -3.49
N GLN A 46 -9.21 -1.59 -4.42
CA GLN A 46 -8.66 -1.53 -5.78
C GLN A 46 -7.21 -1.04 -5.78
N ALA A 47 -6.89 -0.02 -4.98
CA ALA A 47 -5.52 0.46 -4.82
C ALA A 47 -4.62 -0.59 -4.17
N ALA A 48 -5.11 -1.35 -3.20
CA ALA A 48 -4.39 -2.45 -2.57
C ALA A 48 -4.11 -3.58 -3.56
N ALA A 49 -5.10 -3.98 -4.36
CA ALA A 49 -4.94 -4.99 -5.40
C ALA A 49 -3.94 -4.55 -6.47
N LYS A 50 -3.96 -3.27 -6.86
CA LYS A 50 -2.95 -2.70 -7.76
C LYS A 50 -1.56 -2.78 -7.10
N ALA A 51 -1.43 -2.35 -5.84
CA ALA A 51 -0.16 -2.34 -5.12
C ALA A 51 0.42 -3.75 -4.98
N GLN A 52 -0.42 -4.75 -4.75
CA GLN A 52 -0.02 -6.15 -4.67
C GLN A 52 0.62 -6.66 -5.97
N ARG A 53 0.17 -6.17 -7.13
CA ARG A 53 0.71 -6.57 -8.44
C ARG A 53 1.99 -5.83 -8.80
N ASP A 54 2.01 -4.53 -8.51
CA ASP A 54 3.05 -3.63 -9.02
C ASP A 54 4.21 -3.47 -8.02
N CYS A 55 4.00 -3.76 -6.74
CA CYS A 55 5.04 -3.66 -5.73
C CYS A 55 6.10 -4.75 -5.94
N LYS A 56 7.32 -4.30 -6.20
CA LYS A 56 8.50 -5.15 -6.29
C LYS A 56 9.28 -5.08 -4.98
N GLY A 57 9.83 -6.20 -4.56
CA GLY A 57 10.81 -6.28 -3.50
C GLY A 57 12.11 -5.59 -3.89
N PHE A 58 13.02 -5.46 -2.92
CA PHE A 58 14.36 -4.91 -3.13
C PHE A 58 15.16 -5.69 -4.21
N ASP A 59 14.83 -6.96 -4.40
CA ASP A 59 15.39 -7.87 -5.39
C ASP A 59 14.71 -7.80 -6.77
N GLY A 60 13.75 -6.89 -6.96
CA GLY A 60 13.03 -6.71 -8.24
C GLY A 60 11.95 -7.77 -8.52
N GLN A 61 11.81 -8.79 -7.65
CA GLN A 61 10.75 -9.78 -7.71
C GLN A 61 9.45 -9.25 -7.08
N PRO A 62 8.28 -9.86 -7.32
CA PRO A 62 7.04 -9.48 -6.64
C PRO A 62 7.24 -9.45 -5.12
N ALA A 63 6.86 -8.34 -4.49
CA ALA A 63 7.05 -8.17 -3.05
C ALA A 63 6.22 -9.22 -2.30
N ARG A 64 6.85 -9.94 -1.36
CA ARG A 64 6.18 -10.92 -0.47
C ARG A 64 5.40 -10.25 0.67
N CYS A 65 4.82 -9.11 0.40
CA CYS A 65 4.01 -8.34 1.34
C CYS A 65 2.54 -8.46 0.96
N ILE A 66 1.67 -8.14 1.91
CA ILE A 66 0.23 -8.15 1.70
C ILE A 66 -0.25 -6.72 1.80
N PHE A 67 -0.99 -6.27 0.79
CA PHE A 67 -1.68 -4.99 0.81
C PHE A 67 -3.17 -5.17 1.15
N SER A 68 -3.70 -4.36 2.05
CA SER A 68 -5.12 -4.38 2.41
C SER A 68 -5.65 -2.98 2.75
N ALA A 69 -6.92 -2.71 2.44
CA ALA A 69 -7.58 -1.50 2.89
C ALA A 69 -7.81 -1.52 4.41
N VAL A 70 -7.53 -0.40 5.07
CA VAL A 70 -7.77 -0.19 6.50
C VAL A 70 -8.49 1.13 6.72
N SER A 71 -9.39 1.18 7.70
CA SER A 71 -10.04 2.43 8.11
C SER A 71 -9.05 3.33 8.86
N VAL A 72 -9.10 4.63 8.58
CA VAL A 72 -8.26 5.68 9.20
C VAL A 72 -9.08 6.81 9.81
#